data_AF-A0A0F8W524-F1
#
_entry.id   AF-A0A0F8W524-F1
#
_cell.length_a   1.000
_cell.length_b   1.000
_cell.length_c   1.000
_cell.angle_alpha   90.00
_cell.angle_beta   90.00
_cell.angle_gamma   90.00
#
_symmetry.space_group_name_H-M   'P 1'
#
loop_
_entity.id
_entity.type
_entity.pdbx_description
1 polymer ?
#
loop_
_entity_poly.entity_id
_entity_poly.type
_entity_poly.pdbx_seq_one_letter_code
_entity_poly.pdbx_strand_id
1 'polypeptide(L)'
;MSYKIICDLSHKEKLEEFPEFSLGEDAYEIDYIDKNEGPIDFETLEDFDILFIGNIQHTGDGKKDKFSHDELKAIKKFTGEGGGLLLTTGGGGDRDIPMKKGSIRVLYKVTGVRRFWNGIIQEASSNYLVKKSNVHITDLFKHPITKG
;
A
#
# COMPACT_ATOMS: atom_id res chain seq x y z
N MET A 1 -2.39 -14.22 -19.94
CA MET A 1 -1.16 -13.73 -19.28
C MET A 1 -1.53 -13.50 -17.84
N SER A 2 -0.80 -14.14 -16.93
CA SER A 2 -0.96 -13.98 -15.49
C SER A 2 -0.14 -12.76 -15.05
N TYR A 3 -0.69 -11.91 -14.20
CA TYR A 3 0.04 -10.79 -13.60
C TYR A 3 0.91 -11.28 -12.45
N LYS A 4 2.19 -10.90 -12.44
CA LYS A 4 3.09 -11.17 -11.32
C LYS A 4 3.04 -10.03 -10.32
N ILE A 5 2.64 -10.34 -9.10
CA ILE A 5 2.48 -9.38 -8.00
C ILE A 5 3.51 -9.70 -6.94
N ILE A 6 4.24 -8.69 -6.47
CA ILE A 6 5.11 -8.80 -5.31
C ILE A 6 4.57 -7.97 -4.16
N CYS A 7 4.40 -8.61 -3.00
CA CYS A 7 3.94 -7.98 -1.78
C CYS A 7 5.13 -7.70 -0.86
N ASP A 8 5.38 -6.42 -0.59
CA ASP A 8 6.41 -6.00 0.35
C ASP A 8 5.90 -6.07 1.79
N LEU A 9 6.56 -6.91 2.60
CA LEU A 9 6.34 -7.05 4.03
C LEU A 9 7.58 -6.64 4.85
N SER A 10 8.57 -6.02 4.21
CA SER A 10 9.87 -5.71 4.80
C SER A 10 9.83 -4.57 5.83
N HIS A 11 8.80 -3.73 5.81
CA HIS A 11 8.60 -2.59 6.72
C HIS A 11 7.52 -2.85 7.78
N LYS A 12 7.35 -4.10 8.19
CA LYS A 12 6.40 -4.53 9.25
C LYS A 12 4.95 -4.29 8.88
N GLU A 13 4.64 -4.32 7.59
CA GLU A 13 3.29 -4.37 7.06
C GLU A 13 2.50 -5.44 7.80
N LYS A 14 1.27 -5.09 8.20
CA LYS A 14 0.36 -6.05 8.81
C LYS A 14 -0.52 -6.63 7.72
N LEU A 15 -0.13 -7.79 7.20
CA LEU A 15 -1.01 -8.62 6.37
C LEU A 15 -1.94 -9.40 7.31
N GLU A 16 -3.24 -9.11 7.31
CA GLU A 16 -4.22 -9.98 7.98
C GLU A 16 -4.62 -11.13 7.06
N GLU A 17 -4.92 -10.83 5.79
CA GLU A 17 -5.22 -11.78 4.73
C GLU A 17 -5.08 -11.04 3.39
N PHE A 18 -4.55 -11.71 2.36
CA PHE A 18 -4.63 -11.16 1.01
C PHE A 18 -6.05 -11.40 0.50
N PRO A 19 -6.76 -10.38 -0.03
CA PRO A 19 -8.11 -10.59 -0.50
C PRO A 19 -8.10 -11.66 -1.59
N GLU A 20 -8.96 -12.69 -1.46
CA GLU A 20 -9.26 -13.56 -2.59
C GLU A 20 -9.82 -12.68 -3.70
N PHE A 21 -9.06 -12.52 -4.79
CA PHE A 21 -9.59 -11.78 -5.93
C PHE A 21 -10.66 -12.64 -6.58
N SER A 22 -11.74 -11.99 -7.01
CA SER A 22 -12.75 -12.65 -7.86
C SER A 22 -12.21 -12.96 -9.27
N LEU A 23 -10.93 -12.71 -9.53
CA LEU A 23 -10.22 -13.06 -10.76
C LEU A 23 -9.88 -14.56 -10.67
N GLY A 24 -10.00 -15.30 -11.77
CA GLY A 24 -9.65 -16.73 -11.77
C GLY A 24 -8.21 -16.96 -11.32
N GLU A 25 -7.93 -18.11 -10.67
CA GLU A 25 -6.60 -18.45 -10.12
C GLU A 25 -5.45 -18.32 -11.13
N ASP A 26 -5.72 -18.48 -12.44
CA ASP A 26 -4.73 -18.34 -13.51
C ASP A 26 -4.43 -16.88 -13.91
N ALA A 27 -5.08 -15.90 -13.29
CA ALA A 27 -4.97 -14.49 -13.66
C ALA A 27 -3.81 -13.76 -12.97
N TYR A 28 -3.27 -14.30 -11.88
CA TYR A 28 -2.18 -13.68 -11.12
C TYR A 28 -1.31 -14.70 -10.38
N GLU A 29 -0.06 -14.33 -10.14
CA GLU A 29 0.91 -15.02 -9.29
C GLU A 29 1.38 -14.03 -8.22
N ILE A 30 1.46 -14.46 -6.95
CA ILE A 30 1.81 -13.56 -5.83
C ILE A 30 3.04 -14.11 -5.11
N ASP A 31 4.09 -13.30 -5.06
CA ASP A 31 5.26 -13.49 -4.22
C ASP A 31 5.31 -12.45 -3.09
N TYR A 32 6.16 -12.72 -2.10
CA TYR A 32 6.30 -11.90 -0.90
C TYR A 32 7.77 -11.62 -0.63
N ILE A 33 8.09 -10.39 -0.21
CA ILE A 33 9.39 -10.04 0.38
C ILE A 33 9.20 -10.03 1.89
N ASP A 34 9.77 -11.01 2.61
CA ASP A 34 9.74 -11.00 4.07
C ASP A 34 10.79 -10.02 4.63
N LYS A 35 10.57 -9.57 5.86
CA LYS A 35 11.48 -8.70 6.65
C LYS A 35 12.92 -9.20 6.78
N ASN A 36 13.16 -10.46 6.44
CA ASN A 36 14.48 -11.12 6.52
C ASN A 36 15.21 -11.15 5.18
N GLU A 37 14.52 -10.91 4.05
CA GLU A 37 15.09 -11.02 2.70
C GLU A 37 15.77 -9.73 2.24
N GLY A 38 15.54 -8.64 2.97
CA GLY A 38 16.26 -7.39 2.79
C GLY A 38 15.40 -6.28 2.18
N PRO A 39 15.99 -5.10 1.96
CA PRO A 39 15.31 -3.98 1.35
C PRO A 39 14.98 -4.28 -0.11
N ILE A 40 13.88 -3.72 -0.63
CA ILE A 40 13.52 -3.85 -2.04
C ILE A 40 14.60 -3.27 -2.95
N ASP A 41 15.12 -4.07 -3.88
CA ASP A 41 15.99 -3.63 -4.97
C ASP A 41 15.26 -3.68 -6.32
N PHE A 42 15.90 -3.11 -7.35
CA PHE A 42 15.28 -3.03 -8.66
C PHE A 42 15.37 -4.36 -9.41
N GLU A 43 16.47 -5.09 -9.24
CA GLU A 43 16.67 -6.42 -9.86
C GLU A 43 15.59 -7.40 -9.44
N THR A 44 15.07 -7.31 -8.21
CA THR A 44 13.93 -8.11 -7.77
C THR A 44 12.63 -7.61 -8.42
N LEU A 45 12.42 -6.29 -8.49
CA LEU A 45 11.17 -5.71 -9.00
C LEU A 45 10.97 -5.89 -10.51
N GLU A 46 12.04 -5.97 -11.30
CA GLU A 46 11.92 -6.03 -12.78
C GLU A 46 11.24 -7.31 -13.29
N ASP A 47 11.21 -8.37 -12.48
CA ASP A 47 10.53 -9.62 -12.79
C ASP A 47 9.02 -9.60 -12.54
N PHE A 48 8.50 -8.52 -11.93
CA PHE A 48 7.10 -8.38 -11.53
C PHE A 48 6.37 -7.29 -12.30
N ASP A 49 5.05 -7.45 -12.42
CA ASP A 49 4.20 -6.44 -13.04
C ASP A 49 3.74 -5.39 -12.01
N ILE A 50 3.54 -5.80 -10.76
CA ILE A 50 2.91 -4.96 -9.74
C ILE A 50 3.57 -5.12 -8.37
N LEU A 51 3.92 -3.99 -7.75
CA LEU A 51 4.39 -3.90 -6.35
C LEU A 51 3.24 -3.47 -5.43
N PHE A 52 2.99 -4.28 -4.40
CA PHE A 52 2.02 -4.00 -3.35
C PHE A 52 2.73 -3.66 -2.04
N ILE A 53 2.41 -2.50 -1.48
CA ILE A 53 2.90 -2.05 -0.16
C ILE A 53 1.69 -1.77 0.73
N GLY A 54 1.55 -2.55 1.81
CA GLY A 54 0.31 -2.60 2.59
C GLY A 54 0.41 -2.10 4.04
N ASN A 55 -0.18 -0.96 4.36
CA ASN A 55 -0.35 -0.48 5.75
C ASN A 55 0.93 -0.58 6.60
N ILE A 56 1.96 0.14 6.17
CA ILE A 56 3.27 0.24 6.82
C ILE A 56 3.10 0.57 8.32
N GLN A 57 3.73 -0.21 9.20
CA GLN A 57 3.66 0.00 10.65
C GLN A 57 4.86 0.77 11.17
N HIS A 58 4.61 1.96 11.70
CA HIS A 58 5.65 2.83 12.21
C HIS A 58 6.00 2.53 13.68
N THR A 59 7.28 2.31 13.94
CA THR A 59 7.87 2.10 15.26
C THR A 59 8.56 3.36 15.79
N GLY A 60 8.53 3.55 17.11
CA GLY A 60 9.16 4.71 17.77
C GLY A 60 10.67 4.80 17.54
N ASP A 61 11.32 3.66 17.30
CA ASP A 61 12.79 3.50 17.27
C ASP A 61 13.42 3.96 15.94
N GLY A 62 12.58 4.23 14.93
CA GLY A 62 12.88 5.20 13.89
C GLY A 62 13.95 4.83 12.87
N LYS A 63 14.16 3.56 12.50
CA LYS A 63 15.00 3.20 11.33
C LYS A 63 14.61 1.91 10.60
N LYS A 64 14.14 0.87 11.30
CA LYS A 64 13.96 -0.48 10.71
C LYS A 64 12.71 -0.63 9.84
N ASP A 65 11.84 0.34 9.88
CA ASP A 65 10.49 0.39 9.33
C ASP A 65 10.36 1.52 8.28
N LYS A 66 11.49 1.92 7.71
CA LYS A 66 11.57 3.04 6.76
C LYS A 66 12.22 2.57 5.47
N PHE A 67 11.70 3.06 4.36
CA PHE A 67 12.41 3.01 3.09
C PHE A 67 13.74 3.76 3.17
N SER A 68 14.79 3.06 2.81
CA SER A 68 16.09 3.61 2.46
C SER A 68 16.00 4.45 1.18
N HIS A 69 17.04 5.25 0.95
CA HIS A 69 17.10 6.06 -0.26
C HIS A 69 17.18 5.21 -1.54
N ASP A 70 17.79 4.03 -1.46
CA ASP A 70 17.96 3.15 -2.62
C ASP A 70 16.66 2.37 -2.92
N GLU A 71 15.89 1.96 -1.90
CA GLU A 71 14.53 1.43 -2.10
C GLU A 71 13.64 2.44 -2.81
N LEU A 72 13.69 3.71 -2.40
CA LEU A 72 12.91 4.77 -3.06
C LEU A 72 13.33 4.99 -4.52
N LYS A 73 14.61 4.78 -4.86
CA LYS A 73 15.07 4.80 -6.25
C LYS A 73 14.57 3.59 -7.02
N ALA A 74 14.63 2.40 -6.42
CA ALA A 74 14.15 1.16 -7.03
C ALA A 74 12.66 1.27 -7.37
N ILE A 75 11.82 1.64 -6.39
CA ILE A 75 10.37 1.85 -6.58
C ILE A 75 10.11 2.91 -7.66
N LYS A 76 10.87 4.03 -7.65
CA LYS A 76 10.72 5.08 -8.66
C LYS A 76 11.11 4.60 -10.06
N LYS A 77 12.18 3.79 -10.19
CA LYS A 77 12.62 3.25 -11.47
C LYS A 77 11.60 2.26 -12.00
N PHE A 78 11.20 1.29 -11.19
CA PHE A 78 10.16 0.30 -11.49
C PHE A 78 8.86 0.94 -12.00
N THR A 79 8.30 1.89 -11.25
CA THR A 79 7.09 2.61 -11.67
C THR A 79 7.31 3.49 -12.90
N GLY A 80 8.52 4.04 -13.08
CA GLY A 80 8.90 4.81 -14.26
C GLY A 80 9.04 3.98 -15.54
N GLU A 81 9.32 2.68 -15.41
CA GLU A 81 9.45 1.72 -16.51
C GLU A 81 8.12 0.99 -16.83
N GLY A 82 7.04 1.32 -16.13
CA GLY A 82 5.69 0.83 -16.41
C GLY A 82 5.13 -0.13 -15.35
N GLY A 83 5.91 -0.45 -14.31
CA GLY A 83 5.45 -1.28 -13.19
C GLY A 83 4.29 -0.62 -12.42
N GLY A 84 3.31 -1.43 -12.03
CA GLY A 84 2.17 -0.99 -11.23
C GLY A 84 2.54 -0.82 -9.76
N LEU A 85 2.01 0.20 -9.10
CA LEU A 85 2.16 0.39 -7.65
C LEU A 85 0.80 0.47 -6.98
N LEU A 86 0.53 -0.45 -6.06
CA LEU A 86 -0.59 -0.34 -5.12
C LEU A 86 -0.07 -0.04 -3.72
N LEU A 87 -0.58 1.03 -3.14
CA LEU A 87 -0.18 1.52 -1.84
C LEU A 87 -1.42 1.68 -0.97
N THR A 88 -1.44 1.02 0.19
CA THR A 88 -2.57 1.11 1.11
C THR A 88 -2.13 1.57 2.50
N THR A 89 -3.06 2.18 3.24
CA THR A 89 -2.85 2.65 4.62
C THR A 89 -4.09 2.38 5.44
N GLY A 90 -3.91 2.19 6.75
CA GLY A 90 -5.00 1.95 7.69
C GLY A 90 -5.61 3.24 8.26
N GLY A 91 -6.45 3.06 9.29
CA GLY A 91 -7.02 4.17 10.05
C GLY A 91 -5.94 5.09 10.64
N GLY A 92 -6.13 6.39 10.48
CA GLY A 92 -5.14 7.40 10.87
C GLY A 92 -4.09 7.70 9.79
N GLY A 93 -4.17 7.07 8.62
CA GLY A 93 -3.26 7.32 7.49
C GLY A 93 -1.80 7.12 7.90
N ASP A 94 -0.98 8.14 7.66
CA ASP A 94 0.43 8.15 8.07
C ASP A 94 0.66 8.73 9.48
N ARG A 95 -0.40 8.95 10.26
CA ARG A 95 -0.38 9.44 11.65
C ARG A 95 0.43 10.73 11.84
N ASP A 96 0.43 11.57 10.81
CA ASP A 96 1.25 12.79 10.72
C ASP A 96 2.74 12.59 11.00
N ILE A 97 3.27 11.44 10.59
CA ILE A 97 4.67 11.11 10.78
C ILE A 97 5.51 12.00 9.86
N PRO A 98 6.58 12.64 10.38
CA PRO A 98 7.51 13.38 9.53
C PRO A 98 8.09 12.49 8.42
N MET A 99 8.29 13.01 7.21
CA MET A 99 8.89 12.23 6.10
C MET A 99 10.23 11.57 6.49
N LYS A 100 11.08 12.28 7.24
CA LYS A 100 12.36 11.74 7.79
C LYS A 100 12.16 10.54 8.73
N LYS A 101 10.93 10.31 9.19
CA LYS A 101 10.51 9.20 10.04
C LYS A 101 9.85 8.05 9.26
N GLY A 102 10.02 8.00 7.94
CA GLY A 102 9.53 6.88 7.11
C GLY A 102 8.06 6.99 6.75
N SER A 103 7.49 8.20 6.83
CA SER A 103 6.13 8.43 6.37
C SER A 103 6.00 8.07 4.89
N ILE A 104 4.89 7.42 4.58
CA ILE A 104 4.45 7.04 3.22
C ILE A 104 4.41 8.23 2.26
N ARG A 105 4.33 9.46 2.79
CA ARG A 105 4.44 10.73 2.05
C ARG A 105 5.72 10.80 1.23
N VAL A 106 6.76 10.05 1.58
CA VAL A 106 8.02 9.99 0.82
C VAL A 106 7.82 9.56 -0.64
N LEU A 107 6.76 8.80 -0.93
CA LEU A 107 6.41 8.32 -2.28
C LEU A 107 5.64 9.35 -3.12
N TYR A 108 5.42 10.59 -2.65
CA TYR A 108 4.67 11.60 -3.39
C TYR A 108 5.20 11.91 -4.80
N LYS A 109 6.51 11.72 -5.03
CA LYS A 109 7.13 11.91 -6.36
C LYS A 109 6.78 10.78 -7.34
N VAL A 110 6.36 9.63 -6.81
CA VAL A 110 5.91 8.46 -7.58
C VAL A 110 4.39 8.52 -7.75
N THR A 111 3.65 8.69 -6.65
CA THR A 111 2.18 8.59 -6.66
C THR A 111 1.46 9.88 -7.06
N GLY A 112 2.13 11.03 -6.97
CA GLY A 112 1.50 12.35 -7.14
C GLY A 112 0.61 12.78 -5.95
N VAL A 113 0.39 11.92 -4.96
CA VAL A 113 -0.45 12.20 -3.79
C VAL A 113 0.29 13.13 -2.83
N ARG A 114 -0.27 14.33 -2.60
CA ARG A 114 0.32 15.37 -1.74
C ARG A 114 -0.45 15.64 -0.45
N ARG A 115 -1.69 15.14 -0.34
CA ARG A 115 -2.56 15.35 0.82
C ARG A 115 -2.85 14.01 1.46
N PHE A 116 -2.57 13.91 2.75
CA PHE A 116 -2.78 12.72 3.54
C PHE A 116 -3.71 13.08 4.69
N TRP A 117 -4.77 12.30 4.85
CA TRP A 117 -5.71 12.48 5.94
C TRP A 117 -5.30 11.58 7.11
N ASN A 118 -5.08 12.19 8.27
CA ASN A 118 -4.70 11.49 9.50
C ASN A 118 -5.90 11.11 10.38
N GLY A 119 -7.09 11.06 9.79
CA GLY A 119 -8.33 10.74 10.51
C GLY A 119 -8.65 9.26 10.49
N ILE A 120 -9.60 8.88 11.34
CA ILE A 120 -10.25 7.56 11.29
C ILE A 120 -11.66 7.82 10.79
N ILE A 121 -12.05 7.17 9.70
CA ILE A 121 -13.43 7.21 9.22
C ILE A 121 -14.22 6.18 10.04
N GLN A 122 -15.35 6.63 10.57
CA GLN A 122 -16.25 5.80 11.36
C GLN A 122 -17.69 6.07 10.93
N GLU A 123 -18.53 5.05 11.03
CA GLU A 123 -19.96 5.21 10.89
C GLU A 123 -20.56 6.06 12.01
N ALA A 124 -21.66 6.73 11.67
CA ALA A 124 -22.50 7.36 12.67
C ALA A 124 -22.99 6.30 13.67
N SER A 125 -23.17 6.70 14.94
CA SER A 125 -23.52 5.75 15.98
C SER A 125 -24.85 5.01 15.78
N SER A 126 -25.69 5.49 14.88
CA SER A 126 -26.98 4.92 14.50
C SER A 126 -26.93 3.91 13.34
N ASN A 127 -25.79 3.78 12.64
CA ASN A 127 -25.76 3.15 11.30
C ASN A 127 -24.84 1.91 11.17
N TYR A 128 -24.19 1.45 12.25
CA TYR A 128 -23.32 0.26 12.18
C TYR A 128 -23.99 -0.97 12.81
N LEU A 129 -23.98 -2.09 12.08
CA LEU A 129 -24.51 -3.38 12.56
C LEU A 129 -23.47 -4.24 13.29
N VAL A 130 -22.18 -4.05 13.00
CA VAL A 130 -21.10 -4.91 13.52
C VAL A 130 -20.05 -4.09 14.29
N LYS A 131 -19.38 -3.13 13.64
CA LYS A 131 -18.38 -2.24 14.26
C LYS A 131 -18.44 -0.86 13.62
N LYS A 132 -18.16 0.20 14.39
CA LYS A 132 -18.06 1.59 13.89
C LYS A 132 -17.05 1.77 12.75
N SER A 133 -16.04 0.90 12.66
CA SER A 133 -15.01 0.92 11.62
C SER A 133 -15.46 0.35 10.28
N ASN A 134 -16.60 -0.34 10.24
CA ASN A 134 -17.11 -0.96 9.01
C ASN A 134 -18.01 0.06 8.31
N VAL A 135 -17.39 0.94 7.53
CA VAL A 135 -18.05 2.06 6.87
C VAL A 135 -18.81 1.60 5.64
N HIS A 136 -20.07 1.98 5.51
CA HIS A 136 -20.88 1.71 4.33
C HIS A 136 -20.96 2.97 3.46
N ILE A 137 -20.18 2.98 2.37
CA ILE A 137 -20.17 4.09 1.42
C ILE A 137 -21.23 3.83 0.35
N THR A 138 -22.34 4.57 0.41
CA THR A 138 -23.46 4.43 -0.54
C THR A 138 -23.34 5.34 -1.75
N ASP A 139 -22.58 6.43 -1.63
CA ASP A 139 -22.41 7.42 -2.69
C ASP A 139 -20.97 7.44 -3.17
N LEU A 140 -20.77 7.08 -4.44
CA LEU A 140 -19.48 7.22 -5.12
C LEU A 140 -19.56 8.35 -6.14
N PHE A 141 -18.45 9.06 -6.32
CA PHE A 141 -18.34 10.02 -7.41
C PHE A 141 -18.39 9.28 -8.75
N LYS A 142 -18.91 9.96 -9.79
CA LYS A 142 -18.86 9.42 -11.16
C LYS A 142 -17.41 9.22 -11.57
N HIS A 143 -17.04 7.98 -11.86
CA HIS A 143 -15.69 7.60 -12.28
C HIS A 143 -15.76 6.62 -13.46
N PRO A 144 -14.78 6.56 -14.37
CA PRO A 144 -14.84 5.60 -15.49
C PRO A 144 -15.02 4.12 -15.07
N ILE A 145 -14.68 3.77 -13.83
CA ILE A 145 -14.83 2.41 -13.29
C ILE A 145 -16.16 2.19 -12.53
N THR A 146 -16.92 3.26 -12.25
CA THR A 146 -18.21 3.19 -11.54
C THR A 146 -19.24 3.98 -12.34
N LYS A 147 -20.36 3.37 -12.74
CA LYS A 147 -21.38 4.08 -13.53
C LYS A 147 -22.13 5.18 -12.74
N GLY A 148 -21.69 5.51 -11.53
CA GLY A 148 -22.52 6.15 -10.50
C GLY A 148 -23.62 5.18 -10.10
#